data_AF-A0A1Y3BSN8-F1
#
_entry.id   AF-A0A1Y3BSN8-F1
#
_cell.length_a   1.000
_cell.length_b   1.000
_cell.length_c   1.000
_cell.angle_alpha   90.00
_cell.angle_beta   90.00
_cell.angle_gamma   90.00
#
_symmetry.space_group_name_H-M   'P 1'
#
loop_
_entity.id
_entity.type
_entity.pdbx_description
1 polymer ?
#
loop_
_entity_poly.entity_id
_entity_poly.type
_entity_poly.pdbx_seq_one_letter_code
_entity_poly.pdbx_strand_id
1 'polypeptide(L)'
;MVTGEHRQLFVPSDIVQIPGLVRYMFGALLPTDPDLSYDIGLRSLRFFAFKDEHQSSSEADQLPVRSNFFDMYLDVQSLLARTMLFAARNDYAQLLLIFETIKTYVIDPHYLNKLAQDIFNFSSNGNRQEYLLRIAYQFGLHLAKITLNDQTNDSCRKNTIHWLVTCATEIGYDKIVYLMKNWKEYFSPSEAVRHVASAVLAQNFNSRLCVRDHIMRSEELASTARKLAVECAMRDPSSCALNALSLCEKDQYAFDTISKVVETAATLNQIGSHKLFTIARYLEHQGASERACKIALLAANQVVIPLTADSHHSINDLQWACSLAQCLGTEELIKLVDILIKNVRCAPVLADMIRRCTLPHPVLPKPVMIGQNN
;
A
#
# COMPACT_ATOMS: atom_id res chain seq x y z
N MET A 1 21.63 -59.53 -11.47
CA MET A 1 20.27 -59.71 -10.93
C MET A 1 20.19 -58.87 -9.67
N VAL A 2 19.61 -57.68 -9.82
CA VAL A 2 19.57 -56.62 -8.80
C VAL A 2 18.39 -56.89 -7.87
N THR A 3 18.67 -57.20 -6.62
CA THR A 3 17.69 -57.20 -5.53
C THR A 3 17.50 -55.75 -5.07
N GLY A 4 16.52 -55.07 -5.65
CA GLY A 4 16.10 -53.73 -5.23
C GLY A 4 15.12 -53.81 -4.06
N GLU A 5 15.62 -53.63 -2.84
CA GLU A 5 14.78 -53.33 -1.68
C GLU A 5 14.13 -51.95 -1.89
N HIS A 6 12.85 -51.93 -2.22
CA HIS A 6 12.02 -50.73 -2.13
C HIS A 6 11.84 -50.37 -0.65
N ARG A 7 12.74 -49.54 -0.10
CA ARG A 7 12.45 -48.76 1.11
C ARG A 7 11.33 -47.77 0.76
N GLN A 8 10.09 -48.17 0.99
CA GLN A 8 9.00 -47.22 1.18
C GLN A 8 9.38 -46.33 2.37
N LEU A 9 9.66 -45.06 2.09
CA LEU A 9 9.75 -44.01 3.10
C LEU A 9 8.38 -43.88 3.76
N PHE A 10 8.19 -44.63 4.85
CA PHE A 10 7.06 -44.50 5.76
C PHE A 10 7.10 -43.10 6.38
N VAL A 11 6.26 -42.20 5.89
CA VAL A 11 5.94 -40.95 6.60
C VAL A 11 4.84 -41.31 7.61
N PRO A 12 5.07 -41.15 8.94
CA PRO A 12 4.08 -41.53 9.94
C PRO A 12 2.81 -40.68 9.79
N SER A 13 1.68 -41.33 9.52
CA SER A 13 0.32 -40.78 9.56
C SER A 13 -0.02 -40.11 10.91
N ASP A 14 0.75 -40.41 11.94
CA ASP A 14 0.53 -39.94 13.31
C ASP A 14 0.78 -38.44 13.45
N ILE A 15 1.72 -37.87 12.68
CA ILE A 15 2.11 -36.44 12.82
C ILE A 15 1.01 -35.49 12.32
N VAL A 16 0.21 -35.92 11.34
CA VAL A 16 -0.92 -35.14 10.78
C VAL A 16 -2.12 -35.11 11.72
N GLN A 17 -2.25 -36.11 12.60
CA GLN A 17 -3.34 -36.21 13.56
C GLN A 17 -3.13 -35.34 14.82
N ILE A 18 -1.89 -34.98 15.15
CA ILE A 18 -1.56 -34.24 16.38
C ILE A 18 -2.25 -32.87 16.41
N PRO A 19 -2.21 -32.02 15.37
CA PRO A 19 -2.89 -30.71 15.41
C PRO A 19 -4.42 -30.82 15.57
N GLY A 20 -5.03 -31.83 14.93
CA GLY A 20 -6.47 -32.09 15.03
C GLY A 20 -6.88 -32.59 16.41
N LEU A 21 -6.07 -33.48 16.98
CA LEU A 21 -6.22 -33.98 18.34
C LEU A 21 -6.05 -32.86 19.37
N VAL A 22 -5.02 -32.02 19.23
CA VAL A 22 -4.78 -30.87 20.11
C VAL A 22 -5.97 -29.90 20.08
N ARG A 23 -6.56 -29.63 18.92
CA ARG A 23 -7.78 -28.81 18.83
C ARG A 23 -8.96 -29.45 19.55
N TYR A 24 -9.15 -30.76 19.38
CA TYR A 24 -10.21 -31.50 20.06
C TYR A 24 -10.01 -31.47 21.59
N MET A 25 -8.78 -31.73 22.06
CA MET A 25 -8.42 -31.64 23.47
C MET A 25 -8.62 -30.23 24.02
N PHE A 26 -8.22 -29.19 23.28
CA PHE A 26 -8.44 -27.81 23.66
C PHE A 26 -9.93 -27.53 23.90
N GLY A 27 -10.78 -27.92 22.94
CA GLY A 27 -12.23 -27.74 23.05
C GLY A 27 -12.88 -28.55 24.18
N ALA A 28 -12.40 -29.77 24.43
CA ALA A 28 -12.90 -30.64 25.48
C ALA A 28 -12.48 -30.19 26.89
N LEU A 29 -11.25 -29.64 27.03
CA LEU A 29 -10.69 -29.20 28.30
C LEU A 29 -11.09 -27.76 28.67
N LEU A 30 -11.39 -26.90 27.69
CA LEU A 30 -11.78 -25.51 27.91
C LEU A 30 -12.88 -25.30 28.98
N PRO A 31 -13.97 -26.11 29.06
CA PRO A 31 -14.98 -25.94 30.09
C PRO A 31 -14.59 -26.51 31.47
N THR A 32 -13.57 -27.36 31.55
CA THR A 32 -13.18 -28.07 32.79
C THR A 32 -11.93 -27.49 33.44
N ASP A 33 -10.90 -27.24 32.64
CA ASP A 33 -9.61 -26.66 33.06
C ASP A 33 -9.07 -25.76 31.94
N PRO A 34 -9.37 -24.44 31.98
CA PRO A 34 -8.94 -23.51 30.95
C PRO A 34 -7.42 -23.31 30.94
N ASP A 35 -6.77 -23.29 32.10
CA ASP A 35 -5.34 -22.99 32.21
C ASP A 35 -4.49 -24.09 31.56
N LEU A 36 -4.83 -25.35 31.82
CA LEU A 36 -4.19 -26.50 31.18
C LEU A 36 -4.44 -26.51 29.67
N SER A 37 -5.67 -26.18 29.24
CA SER A 37 -6.04 -26.12 27.83
C SER A 37 -5.18 -25.10 27.07
N TYR A 38 -5.01 -23.90 27.62
CA TYR A 38 -4.15 -22.87 27.02
C TYR A 38 -2.66 -23.25 27.03
N ASP A 39 -2.13 -23.87 28.08
CA ASP A 39 -0.74 -24.32 28.12
C ASP A 39 -0.46 -25.41 27.06
N ILE A 40 -1.36 -26.40 26.90
CA ILE A 40 -1.27 -27.41 25.84
C ILE A 40 -1.34 -26.76 24.46
N GLY A 41 -2.26 -25.82 24.26
CA GLY A 41 -2.42 -25.09 23.00
C GLY A 41 -1.17 -24.28 22.63
N LEU A 42 -0.62 -23.54 23.60
CA LEU A 42 0.58 -22.72 23.41
C LEU A 42 1.82 -23.58 23.13
N ARG A 43 2.02 -24.67 23.88
CA ARG A 43 3.11 -25.61 23.61
C ARG A 43 3.02 -26.22 22.23
N SER A 44 1.81 -26.52 21.78
CA SER A 44 1.57 -27.04 20.44
C SER A 44 1.96 -26.01 19.38
N LEU A 45 1.48 -24.77 19.48
CA LEU A 45 1.87 -23.69 18.55
C LEU A 45 3.39 -23.50 18.46
N ARG A 46 4.12 -23.64 19.58
CA ARG A 46 5.59 -23.58 19.63
C ARG A 46 6.24 -24.78 18.95
N PHE A 47 5.82 -25.98 19.32
CA PHE A 47 6.37 -27.23 18.78
C PHE A 47 6.31 -27.26 17.25
N PHE A 48 5.24 -26.70 16.72
CA PHE A 48 4.96 -26.74 15.30
C PHE A 48 5.71 -25.71 14.45
N ALA A 49 6.30 -24.70 15.07
CA ALA A 49 7.17 -23.71 14.44
C ALA A 49 8.62 -24.15 14.27
N PHE A 50 9.12 -25.02 15.15
CA PHE A 50 10.51 -25.50 15.13
C PHE A 50 10.86 -26.39 13.92
N LYS A 51 9.89 -26.77 13.09
CA LYS A 51 10.13 -27.78 12.05
C LYS A 51 10.85 -27.25 10.80
N ASP A 52 11.05 -25.92 10.69
CA ASP A 52 11.81 -25.31 9.59
C ASP A 52 13.32 -25.19 9.87
N GLU A 53 13.77 -25.22 11.14
CA GLU A 53 15.21 -25.02 11.44
C GLU A 53 16.08 -26.28 11.32
N HIS A 54 15.50 -27.48 11.22
CA HIS A 54 16.26 -28.75 11.29
C HIS A 54 16.39 -29.55 9.98
N GLN A 55 16.24 -28.95 8.80
CA GLN A 55 16.57 -29.63 7.53
C GLN A 55 17.32 -28.73 6.52
N SER A 56 18.39 -28.07 6.97
CA SER A 56 19.43 -27.52 6.10
C SER A 56 20.58 -28.52 5.90
N SER A 57 20.28 -29.74 5.47
CA SER A 57 21.30 -30.62 4.90
C SER A 57 20.68 -31.67 3.99
N SER A 58 20.90 -31.48 2.69
CA SER A 58 20.84 -32.47 1.61
C SER A 58 19.52 -33.20 1.38
N GLU A 59 18.82 -32.84 0.31
CA GLU A 59 18.45 -33.73 -0.81
C GLU A 59 17.49 -33.00 -1.75
N ALA A 60 17.99 -32.63 -2.93
CA ALA A 60 17.35 -31.76 -3.90
C ALA A 60 16.46 -32.53 -4.90
N ASP A 61 15.59 -33.44 -4.43
CA ASP A 61 14.76 -34.26 -5.35
C ASP A 61 13.36 -34.66 -4.84
N GLN A 62 12.74 -33.90 -3.94
CA GLN A 62 11.33 -34.14 -3.54
C GLN A 62 10.39 -32.97 -3.89
N LEU A 63 9.87 -33.01 -5.12
CA LEU A 63 8.67 -32.28 -5.59
C LEU A 63 7.39 -32.84 -4.90
N PRO A 64 6.19 -32.45 -5.36
CA PRO A 64 5.22 -31.50 -4.79
C PRO A 64 4.46 -31.98 -3.52
N VAL A 65 4.81 -33.15 -2.98
CA VAL A 65 4.12 -33.79 -1.85
C VAL A 65 4.42 -33.06 -0.53
N ARG A 66 5.62 -32.49 -0.38
CA ARG A 66 6.02 -31.65 0.77
C ARG A 66 5.17 -30.38 0.91
N SER A 67 4.78 -29.76 -0.21
CA SER A 67 3.94 -28.55 -0.18
C SER A 67 2.57 -28.86 0.40
N ASN A 68 1.88 -29.89 -0.11
CA ASN A 68 0.53 -30.25 0.35
C ASN A 68 0.48 -30.67 1.83
N PHE A 69 1.53 -31.32 2.36
CA PHE A 69 1.60 -31.68 3.77
C PHE A 69 1.88 -30.49 4.68
N PHE A 70 2.73 -29.56 4.22
CA PHE A 70 3.00 -28.32 4.94
C PHE A 70 1.75 -27.43 4.98
N ASP A 71 1.04 -27.32 3.85
CA ASP A 71 -0.21 -26.57 3.72
C ASP A 71 -1.33 -27.13 4.61
N MET A 72 -1.51 -28.46 4.64
CA MET A 72 -2.51 -29.11 5.50
C MET A 72 -2.23 -28.88 6.98
N TYR A 73 -0.95 -28.98 7.36
CA TYR A 73 -0.54 -28.76 8.73
C TYR A 73 -0.73 -27.30 9.16
N LEU A 74 -0.35 -26.37 8.29
CA LEU A 74 -0.52 -24.94 8.46
C LEU A 74 -2.00 -24.58 8.60
N ASP A 75 -2.89 -25.23 7.84
CA ASP A 75 -4.33 -25.08 7.97
C ASP A 75 -4.84 -25.55 9.34
N VAL A 76 -4.38 -26.70 9.87
CA VAL A 76 -4.82 -27.14 11.21
C VAL A 76 -4.23 -26.27 12.33
N GLN A 77 -2.99 -25.78 12.19
CA GLN A 77 -2.43 -24.76 13.10
C GLN A 77 -3.27 -23.49 13.09
N SER A 78 -3.77 -23.07 11.93
CA SER A 78 -4.55 -21.83 11.78
C SER A 78 -5.86 -21.96 12.52
N LEU A 79 -6.45 -23.16 12.42
CA LEU A 79 -7.70 -23.48 13.07
C LEU A 79 -7.55 -23.54 14.59
N LEU A 80 -6.45 -24.11 15.11
CA LEU A 80 -6.15 -24.11 16.55
C LEU A 80 -5.95 -22.69 17.08
N ALA A 81 -5.06 -21.90 16.46
CA ALA A 81 -4.80 -20.52 16.85
C ALA A 81 -6.09 -19.68 16.86
N ARG A 82 -6.94 -19.84 15.84
CA ARG A 82 -8.24 -19.18 15.75
C ARG A 82 -9.17 -19.59 16.89
N THR A 83 -9.26 -20.88 17.22
CA THR A 83 -10.09 -21.35 18.34
C THR A 83 -9.60 -20.83 19.68
N MET A 84 -8.28 -20.76 19.89
CA MET A 84 -7.68 -20.23 21.13
C MET A 84 -7.96 -18.74 21.29
N LEU A 85 -7.79 -17.95 20.24
CA LEU A 85 -8.05 -16.51 20.24
C LEU A 85 -9.55 -16.21 20.47
N PHE A 86 -10.44 -16.99 19.86
CA PHE A 86 -11.87 -16.81 20.07
C PHE A 86 -12.32 -17.22 21.48
N ALA A 87 -11.73 -18.28 22.04
CA ALA A 87 -11.98 -18.68 23.41
C ALA A 87 -11.50 -17.60 24.40
N ALA A 88 -10.38 -16.93 24.10
CA ALA A 88 -9.79 -15.87 24.93
C ALA A 88 -10.39 -14.48 24.69
N ARG A 89 -11.49 -14.34 23.92
CA ARG A 89 -12.05 -13.04 23.48
C ARG A 89 -12.32 -12.00 24.59
N ASN A 90 -12.49 -12.44 25.83
CA ASN A 90 -12.77 -11.57 26.99
C ASN A 90 -11.55 -11.39 27.92
N ASP A 91 -10.44 -12.09 27.67
CA ASP A 91 -9.22 -12.02 28.46
C ASP A 91 -8.07 -11.48 27.61
N TYR A 92 -7.76 -10.19 27.80
CA TYR A 92 -6.71 -9.52 27.04
C TYR A 92 -5.30 -10.05 27.34
N ALA A 93 -5.03 -10.53 28.56
CA ALA A 93 -3.71 -11.04 28.92
C ALA A 93 -3.42 -12.37 28.20
N GLN A 94 -4.42 -13.26 28.15
CA GLN A 94 -4.31 -14.51 27.40
C GLN A 94 -4.19 -14.26 25.89
N LEU A 95 -4.96 -13.32 25.35
CA LEU A 95 -4.84 -12.93 23.94
C LEU A 95 -3.43 -12.42 23.59
N LEU A 96 -2.83 -11.58 24.45
CA LEU A 96 -1.46 -11.10 24.27
C LEU A 96 -0.43 -12.23 24.32
N LEU A 97 -0.60 -13.20 25.22
CA LEU A 97 0.29 -14.35 25.33
C LEU A 97 0.24 -15.24 24.06
N ILE A 98 -0.97 -15.45 23.52
CA ILE A 98 -1.17 -16.16 22.25
C ILE A 98 -0.54 -15.38 21.10
N PHE A 99 -0.75 -14.05 21.04
CA PHE A 99 -0.14 -13.19 20.03
C PHE A 99 1.38 -13.24 20.06
N GLU A 100 2.02 -13.05 21.21
CA GLU A 100 3.49 -13.08 21.32
C GLU A 100 4.05 -14.46 20.97
N THR A 101 3.32 -15.53 21.29
CA THR A 101 3.70 -16.87 20.85
C THR A 101 3.60 -16.99 19.33
N ILE A 102 2.49 -16.60 18.70
CA ILE A 102 2.36 -16.68 17.23
C ILE A 102 3.41 -15.81 16.53
N LYS A 103 3.65 -14.59 17.00
CA LYS A 103 4.66 -13.67 16.48
C LYS A 103 6.09 -14.21 16.56
N THR A 104 6.41 -14.96 17.62
CA THR A 104 7.77 -15.50 17.82
C THR A 104 8.01 -16.75 16.99
N TYR A 105 6.96 -17.55 16.79
CA TYR A 105 7.09 -18.92 16.30
C TYR A 105 6.57 -19.08 14.86
N VAL A 106 5.56 -18.32 14.43
CA VAL A 106 5.01 -18.46 13.07
C VAL A 106 5.66 -17.45 12.11
N ILE A 107 6.42 -17.97 11.15
CA ILE A 107 7.20 -17.18 10.21
C ILE A 107 6.43 -16.89 8.91
N ASP A 108 5.48 -17.76 8.51
CA ASP A 108 4.78 -17.63 7.23
C ASP A 108 3.79 -16.42 7.19
N PRO A 109 4.02 -15.42 6.31
CA PRO A 109 3.14 -14.27 6.15
C PRO A 109 1.74 -14.60 5.62
N HIS A 110 1.59 -15.67 4.82
CA HIS A 110 0.29 -16.05 4.25
C HIS A 110 -0.66 -16.58 5.32
N TYR A 111 -0.17 -17.50 6.16
CA TYR A 111 -0.86 -17.95 7.35
C TYR A 111 -1.25 -16.80 8.27
N LEU A 112 -0.30 -15.91 8.56
CA LEU A 112 -0.53 -14.80 9.48
C LEU A 112 -1.62 -13.86 8.95
N ASN A 113 -1.66 -13.62 7.64
CA ASN A 113 -2.71 -12.82 7.03
C ASN A 113 -4.09 -13.50 7.09
N LYS A 114 -4.18 -14.80 6.80
CA LYS A 114 -5.44 -15.55 6.90
C LYS A 114 -5.97 -15.53 8.33
N LEU A 115 -5.11 -15.76 9.31
CA LEU A 115 -5.46 -15.69 10.73
C LEU A 115 -5.91 -14.28 11.12
N ALA A 116 -5.18 -13.24 10.73
CA ALA A 116 -5.51 -11.86 11.04
C ALA A 116 -6.85 -11.41 10.42
N GLN A 117 -7.13 -11.83 9.18
CA GLN A 117 -8.41 -11.57 8.51
C GLN A 117 -9.57 -12.25 9.22
N ASP A 118 -9.40 -13.51 9.64
CA ASP A 118 -10.41 -14.21 10.43
C ASP A 118 -10.70 -13.45 11.73
N ILE A 119 -9.67 -13.09 12.50
CA ILE A 119 -9.79 -12.30 13.74
C ILE A 119 -10.55 -10.98 13.46
N PHE A 120 -10.18 -10.27 12.40
CA PHE A 120 -10.81 -9.02 12.00
C PHE A 120 -12.30 -9.20 11.67
N ASN A 121 -12.64 -10.17 10.82
CA ASN A 121 -14.02 -10.48 10.43
C ASN A 121 -14.88 -10.83 11.66
N PHE A 122 -14.33 -11.58 12.62
CA PHE A 122 -15.04 -11.87 13.87
C PHE A 122 -15.20 -10.63 14.76
N SER A 123 -14.21 -9.73 14.82
CA SER A 123 -14.30 -8.49 15.60
C SER A 123 -15.36 -7.52 15.04
N SER A 124 -15.60 -7.56 13.72
CA SER A 124 -16.57 -6.71 13.03
C SER A 124 -18.01 -7.25 13.09
N ASN A 125 -18.20 -8.55 13.33
CA ASN A 125 -19.51 -9.20 13.27
C ASN A 125 -20.23 -9.24 14.63
N GLY A 126 -21.28 -8.44 14.78
CA GLY A 126 -22.38 -8.66 15.72
C GLY A 126 -22.24 -8.07 17.13
N ASN A 127 -21.03 -7.96 17.69
CA ASN A 127 -20.73 -7.23 18.93
C ASN A 127 -19.28 -6.75 18.90
N ARG A 128 -19.05 -5.44 19.03
CA ARG A 128 -17.69 -4.85 19.01
C ARG A 128 -16.82 -5.43 20.12
N GLN A 129 -15.97 -6.39 19.79
CA GLN A 129 -15.01 -6.98 20.72
C GLN A 129 -13.73 -6.16 20.71
N GLU A 130 -13.65 -5.16 21.58
CA GLU A 130 -12.53 -4.23 21.64
C GLU A 130 -11.17 -4.94 21.82
N TYR A 131 -11.10 -5.99 22.63
CA TYR A 131 -9.87 -6.75 22.83
C TYR A 131 -9.42 -7.50 21.57
N LEU A 132 -10.36 -8.09 20.83
CA LEU A 132 -10.06 -8.81 19.59
C LEU A 132 -9.58 -7.83 18.49
N LEU A 133 -10.21 -6.66 18.41
CA LEU A 133 -9.82 -5.60 17.48
C LEU A 133 -8.41 -5.06 17.77
N ARG A 134 -8.06 -4.88 19.06
CA ARG A 134 -6.70 -4.47 19.49
C ARG A 134 -5.64 -5.50 19.11
N ILE A 135 -5.96 -6.79 19.20
CA ILE A 135 -5.07 -7.88 18.81
C ILE A 135 -4.95 -7.97 17.28
N ALA A 136 -6.07 -7.83 16.55
CA ALA A 136 -6.05 -7.74 15.09
C ALA A 136 -5.12 -6.60 14.63
N TYR A 137 -5.22 -5.43 15.26
CA TYR A 137 -4.31 -4.30 14.98
C TYR A 137 -2.83 -4.65 15.20
N GLN A 138 -2.49 -5.34 16.29
CA GLN A 138 -1.11 -5.78 16.56
C GLN A 138 -0.60 -6.80 15.53
N PHE A 139 -1.45 -7.75 15.12
CA PHE A 139 -1.17 -8.66 14.00
C PHE A 139 -0.91 -7.89 12.70
N GLY A 140 -1.69 -6.85 12.42
CA GLY A 140 -1.53 -6.05 11.21
C GLY A 140 -0.24 -5.24 11.19
N LEU A 141 0.16 -4.66 12.32
CA LEU A 141 1.45 -4.00 12.44
C LEU A 141 2.61 -4.98 12.22
N HIS A 142 2.52 -6.18 12.79
CA HIS A 142 3.55 -7.20 12.63
C HIS A 142 3.64 -7.68 11.18
N LEU A 143 2.51 -8.00 10.55
CA LEU A 143 2.44 -8.44 9.16
C LEU A 143 2.91 -7.35 8.20
N ALA A 144 2.52 -6.09 8.41
CA ALA A 144 2.98 -4.96 7.60
C ALA A 144 4.50 -4.78 7.67
N LYS A 145 5.10 -5.02 8.85
CA LYS A 145 6.55 -4.96 9.06
C LYS A 145 7.29 -6.10 8.37
N ILE A 146 6.83 -7.35 8.50
CA ILE A 146 7.47 -8.50 7.84
C ILE A 146 7.39 -8.38 6.31
N THR A 147 6.23 -7.94 5.81
CA THR A 147 5.98 -7.88 4.36
C THR A 147 6.51 -6.61 3.68
N LEU A 148 7.23 -5.72 4.39
CA LEU A 148 7.67 -4.42 3.85
C LEU A 148 8.54 -4.53 2.59
N ASN A 149 9.34 -5.60 2.50
CA ASN A 149 10.27 -5.84 1.39
C ASN A 149 9.80 -6.96 0.45
N ASP A 150 8.68 -7.61 0.77
CA ASP A 150 8.19 -8.76 0.02
C ASP A 150 7.28 -8.31 -1.14
N GLN A 151 7.87 -8.19 -2.33
CA GLN A 151 7.19 -7.75 -3.55
C GLN A 151 6.29 -8.84 -4.18
N THR A 152 6.26 -10.05 -3.62
CA THR A 152 5.60 -11.20 -4.25
C THR A 152 4.07 -11.16 -4.14
N ASN A 153 3.51 -10.39 -3.20
CA ASN A 153 2.07 -10.44 -2.87
C ASN A 153 1.42 -9.07 -2.63
N ASP A 154 1.45 -8.20 -3.65
CA ASP A 154 0.83 -6.87 -3.63
C ASP A 154 -0.65 -6.86 -3.18
N SER A 155 -1.45 -7.86 -3.56
CA SER A 155 -2.87 -7.93 -3.20
C SER A 155 -3.08 -8.25 -1.71
N CYS A 156 -2.31 -9.20 -1.19
CA CYS A 156 -2.26 -9.59 0.22
C CYS A 156 -1.87 -8.41 1.11
N ARG A 157 -0.82 -7.68 0.70
CA ARG A 157 -0.32 -6.48 1.37
C ARG A 157 -1.35 -5.35 1.35
N LYS A 158 -1.99 -5.08 0.21
CA LYS A 158 -3.07 -4.09 0.11
C LYS A 158 -4.24 -4.40 1.05
N ASN A 159 -4.67 -5.67 1.10
CA ASN A 159 -5.73 -6.08 2.02
C ASN A 159 -5.31 -5.87 3.47
N THR A 160 -4.07 -6.24 3.81
CA THR A 160 -3.46 -6.03 5.13
C THR A 160 -3.53 -4.59 5.58
N ILE A 161 -3.09 -3.67 4.73
CA ILE A 161 -3.10 -2.24 5.02
C ILE A 161 -4.55 -1.75 5.21
N HIS A 162 -5.48 -2.22 4.37
CA HIS A 162 -6.88 -1.79 4.43
C HIS A 162 -7.55 -2.16 5.76
N TRP A 163 -7.49 -3.43 6.17
CA TRP A 163 -8.08 -3.82 7.44
C TRP A 163 -7.30 -3.27 8.64
N LEU A 164 -5.97 -3.07 8.54
CA LEU A 164 -5.17 -2.43 9.61
C LEU A 164 -5.60 -0.98 9.85
N VAL A 165 -5.81 -0.20 8.78
CA VAL A 165 -6.37 1.16 8.89
C VAL A 165 -7.77 1.10 9.48
N THR A 166 -8.60 0.13 9.08
CA THR A 166 -9.96 -0.03 9.62
C THR A 166 -9.94 -0.35 11.13
N CYS A 167 -9.05 -1.26 11.56
CA CYS A 167 -8.82 -1.54 12.99
C CYS A 167 -8.40 -0.27 13.74
N ALA A 168 -7.45 0.49 13.19
CA ALA A 168 -6.99 1.73 13.81
C ALA A 168 -8.13 2.76 13.97
N THR A 169 -9.01 2.87 12.97
CA THR A 169 -10.17 3.78 13.01
C THR A 169 -11.22 3.38 14.03
N GLU A 170 -11.42 2.07 14.22
CA GLU A 170 -12.42 1.54 15.15
C GLU A 170 -11.92 1.54 16.61
N ILE A 171 -10.61 1.38 16.84
CA ILE A 171 -10.02 1.46 18.19
C ILE A 171 -10.02 2.91 18.70
N GLY A 172 -9.66 3.87 17.85
CA GLY A 172 -9.72 5.29 18.19
C GLY A 172 -8.61 6.16 17.58
N TYR A 173 -8.75 7.47 17.78
CA TYR A 173 -7.87 8.52 17.24
C TYR A 173 -6.37 8.26 17.47
N ASP A 174 -5.97 7.84 18.67
CA ASP A 174 -4.56 7.68 19.02
C ASP A 174 -3.85 6.63 18.16
N LYS A 175 -4.56 5.55 17.77
CA LYS A 175 -3.99 4.46 16.98
C LYS A 175 -3.80 4.83 15.52
N ILE A 176 -4.72 5.60 14.94
CA ILE A 176 -4.57 6.09 13.56
C ILE A 176 -3.48 7.16 13.48
N VAL A 177 -3.38 8.06 14.47
CA VAL A 177 -2.27 9.03 14.53
C VAL A 177 -0.93 8.33 14.72
N TYR A 178 -0.86 7.31 15.59
CA TYR A 178 0.34 6.49 15.75
C TYR A 178 0.77 5.87 14.41
N LEU A 179 -0.19 5.29 13.67
CA LEU A 179 0.07 4.69 12.37
C LEU A 179 0.61 5.71 11.36
N MET A 180 0.04 6.92 11.32
CA MET A 180 0.49 8.01 10.46
C MET A 180 1.83 8.62 10.91
N LYS A 181 2.20 8.59 12.18
CA LYS A 181 3.50 9.11 12.63
C LYS A 181 4.64 8.10 12.38
N ASN A 182 4.36 6.82 12.59
CA ASN A 182 5.35 5.74 12.49
C ASN A 182 5.26 4.95 11.18
N TRP A 183 4.65 5.53 10.14
CA TRP A 183 4.42 4.89 8.85
C TRP A 183 5.69 4.29 8.22
N LYS A 184 6.86 4.89 8.49
CA LYS A 184 8.18 4.52 7.96
C LYS A 184 8.61 3.12 8.37
N GLU A 185 8.08 2.59 9.48
CA GLU A 185 8.42 1.25 9.98
C GLU A 185 7.56 0.14 9.35
N TYR A 186 6.42 0.50 8.74
CA TYR A 186 5.38 -0.45 8.33
C TYR A 186 5.01 -0.38 6.84
N PHE A 187 5.18 0.78 6.19
CA PHE A 187 4.69 1.01 4.83
C PHE A 187 5.74 1.63 3.92
N SER A 188 5.64 1.33 2.61
CA SER A 188 6.34 2.12 1.60
C SER A 188 5.69 3.51 1.47
N PRO A 189 6.44 4.54 1.02
CA PRO A 189 5.87 5.88 0.81
C PRO A 189 4.61 5.87 -0.06
N SER A 190 4.61 5.05 -1.12
CA SER A 190 3.48 4.94 -2.06
C SER A 190 2.23 4.33 -1.40
N GLU A 191 2.41 3.35 -0.51
CA GLU A 191 1.31 2.73 0.22
C GLU A 191 0.74 3.64 1.30
N ALA A 192 1.62 4.36 2.01
CA ALA A 192 1.21 5.30 3.05
C ALA A 192 0.30 6.39 2.46
N VAL A 193 0.65 6.94 1.29
CA VAL A 193 -0.21 7.93 0.61
C VAL A 193 -1.51 7.29 0.09
N ARG A 194 -1.40 6.18 -0.67
CA ARG A 194 -2.53 5.62 -1.40
C ARG A 194 -3.56 4.92 -0.52
N HIS A 195 -3.12 4.32 0.58
CA HIS A 195 -3.99 3.51 1.43
C HIS A 195 -4.25 4.18 2.79
N VAL A 196 -3.22 4.73 3.45
CA VAL A 196 -3.38 5.32 4.79
C VAL A 196 -3.94 6.74 4.71
N ALA A 197 -3.25 7.66 4.01
CA ALA A 197 -3.69 9.06 3.90
C ALA A 197 -5.03 9.18 3.14
N SER A 198 -5.19 8.43 2.04
CA SER A 198 -6.45 8.43 1.29
C SER A 198 -7.63 7.94 2.11
N ALA A 199 -7.46 6.90 2.95
CA ALA A 199 -8.53 6.42 3.82
C ALA A 199 -8.93 7.46 4.87
N VAL A 200 -7.96 8.16 5.47
CA VAL A 200 -8.21 9.23 6.47
C VAL A 200 -8.92 10.44 5.86
N LEU A 201 -8.57 10.80 4.63
CA LEU A 201 -9.16 11.93 3.92
C LEU A 201 -10.46 11.59 3.18
N ALA A 202 -10.89 10.32 3.20
CA ALA A 202 -12.11 9.89 2.53
C ALA A 202 -13.36 10.53 3.17
N GLN A 203 -14.35 10.87 2.35
CA GLN A 203 -15.59 11.51 2.81
C GLN A 203 -16.37 10.69 3.86
N ASN A 204 -16.24 9.35 3.80
CA ASN A 204 -16.90 8.41 4.72
C ASN A 204 -16.04 8.01 5.92
N PHE A 205 -14.94 8.72 6.19
CA PHE A 205 -14.07 8.41 7.31
C PHE A 205 -14.70 8.81 8.65
N ASN A 206 -15.37 9.96 8.68
CA ASN A 206 -16.02 10.50 9.89
C ASN A 206 -17.20 9.67 10.40
N SER A 207 -17.89 8.92 9.51
CA SER A 207 -18.98 8.02 9.91
C SER A 207 -18.49 6.72 10.55
N ARG A 208 -17.21 6.35 10.35
CA ARG A 208 -16.59 5.13 10.87
C ARG A 208 -15.78 5.33 12.14
N LEU A 209 -15.31 6.56 12.40
CA LEU A 209 -14.69 6.92 13.66
C LEU A 209 -15.70 6.78 14.81
N CYS A 210 -15.57 5.70 15.56
CA CYS A 210 -16.23 5.57 16.84
C CYS A 210 -15.48 6.47 17.83
N VAL A 211 -16.00 7.68 18.11
CA VAL A 211 -15.91 8.42 19.40
C VAL A 211 -16.24 9.92 19.19
N ARG A 212 -17.12 10.40 20.07
CA ARG A 212 -17.46 11.78 20.45
C ARG A 212 -16.30 12.79 20.24
N ASP A 213 -16.64 13.98 19.77
CA ASP A 213 -15.77 15.13 19.38
C ASP A 213 -15.34 15.14 17.89
N HIS A 214 -16.34 15.09 17.01
CA HIS A 214 -16.21 14.71 15.60
C HIS A 214 -15.55 15.72 14.66
N ILE A 215 -15.57 17.02 14.94
CA ILE A 215 -15.19 18.03 13.93
C ILE A 215 -13.74 18.48 14.12
N MET A 216 -13.36 18.90 15.34
CA MET A 216 -12.02 19.45 15.62
C MET A 216 -10.90 18.40 15.42
N ARG A 217 -11.11 17.16 15.88
CA ARG A 217 -10.12 16.08 15.70
C ARG A 217 -10.02 15.60 14.26
N SER A 218 -11.05 15.78 13.43
CA SER A 218 -11.04 15.40 12.02
C SER A 218 -10.12 16.31 11.20
N GLU A 219 -10.13 17.62 11.49
CA GLU A 219 -9.23 18.57 10.82
C GLU A 219 -7.77 18.36 11.22
N GLU A 220 -7.49 18.07 12.49
CA GLU A 220 -6.16 17.66 12.93
C GLU A 220 -5.68 16.38 12.22
N LEU A 221 -6.54 15.36 12.11
CA LEU A 221 -6.23 14.12 11.37
C LEU A 221 -5.94 14.42 9.90
N ALA A 222 -6.78 15.23 9.26
CA ALA A 222 -6.57 15.65 7.88
C ALA A 222 -5.23 16.39 7.73
N SER A 223 -4.87 17.26 8.67
CA SER A 223 -3.59 17.97 8.66
C SER A 223 -2.41 16.99 8.80
N THR A 224 -2.51 15.96 9.66
CA THR A 224 -1.46 14.94 9.80
C THR A 224 -1.36 14.04 8.56
N ALA A 225 -2.49 13.70 7.93
CA ALA A 225 -2.52 12.94 6.69
C ALA A 225 -1.87 13.70 5.53
N ARG A 226 -2.14 15.02 5.41
CA ARG A 226 -1.47 15.89 4.42
C ARG A 226 0.02 16.03 4.70
N LYS A 227 0.44 16.21 5.95
CA LYS A 227 1.87 16.22 6.33
C LYS A 227 2.57 14.91 5.95
N LEU A 228 1.93 13.77 6.23
CA LEU A 228 2.41 12.45 5.78
C LEU A 228 2.53 12.41 4.26
N ALA A 229 1.53 12.89 3.51
CA ALA A 229 1.57 12.89 2.05
C ALA A 229 2.73 13.72 1.48
N VAL A 230 3.01 14.89 2.08
CA VAL A 230 4.17 15.72 1.73
C VAL A 230 5.48 15.00 2.04
N GLU A 231 5.63 14.37 3.22
CA GLU A 231 6.83 13.59 3.57
C GLU A 231 7.06 12.41 2.61
N CYS A 232 6.00 11.70 2.22
CA CYS A 232 6.09 10.60 1.28
C CYS A 232 6.51 11.10 -0.12
N ALA A 233 5.95 12.22 -0.57
CA ALA A 233 6.33 12.84 -1.84
C ALA A 233 7.79 13.31 -1.85
N MET A 234 8.32 13.80 -0.74
CA MET A 234 9.75 14.17 -0.63
C MET A 234 10.69 12.97 -0.71
N ARG A 235 10.27 11.79 -0.27
CA ARG A 235 11.10 10.57 -0.27
C ARG A 235 11.06 9.82 -1.59
N ASP A 236 9.89 9.67 -2.18
CA ASP A 236 9.74 9.04 -3.48
C ASP A 236 8.74 9.82 -4.36
N PRO A 237 9.22 10.89 -5.02
CA PRO A 237 8.39 11.71 -5.89
C PRO A 237 7.77 10.91 -7.05
N SER A 238 8.48 9.88 -7.54
CA SER A 238 8.12 9.14 -8.75
C SER A 238 6.85 8.27 -8.62
N SER A 239 6.54 7.83 -7.39
CA SER A 239 5.40 6.97 -7.10
C SER A 239 4.29 7.69 -6.32
N CYS A 240 4.65 8.74 -5.56
CA CYS A 240 3.75 9.40 -4.62
C CYS A 240 3.16 10.71 -5.13
N ALA A 241 3.84 11.44 -6.01
CA ALA A 241 3.52 12.84 -6.34
C ALA A 241 2.05 13.07 -6.74
N LEU A 242 1.53 12.29 -7.69
CA LEU A 242 0.16 12.47 -8.18
C LEU A 242 -0.89 12.23 -7.09
N ASN A 243 -0.75 11.15 -6.32
CA ASN A 243 -1.67 10.83 -5.23
C ASN A 243 -1.55 11.85 -4.09
N ALA A 244 -0.34 12.34 -3.81
CA ALA A 244 -0.12 13.35 -2.78
C ALA A 244 -0.76 14.70 -3.18
N LEU A 245 -0.64 15.10 -4.45
CA LEU A 245 -1.30 16.30 -4.98
C LEU A 245 -2.82 16.20 -4.89
N SER A 246 -3.42 15.07 -5.30
CA SER A 246 -4.88 14.88 -5.23
C SER A 246 -5.44 14.90 -3.81
N LEU A 247 -4.66 14.45 -2.83
CA LEU A 247 -5.07 14.48 -1.42
C LEU A 247 -4.93 15.87 -0.79
N CYS A 248 -4.10 16.73 -1.37
CA CYS A 248 -3.79 18.06 -0.84
C CYS A 248 -4.49 19.21 -1.58
N GLU A 249 -5.48 18.94 -2.44
CA GLU A 249 -6.20 19.98 -3.22
C GLU A 249 -6.79 21.11 -2.36
N LYS A 250 -7.22 20.80 -1.14
CA LYS A 250 -7.82 21.78 -0.20
C LYS A 250 -6.78 22.62 0.57
N ASP A 251 -5.50 22.28 0.46
CA ASP A 251 -4.42 22.87 1.26
C ASP A 251 -3.35 23.47 0.35
N GLN A 252 -3.46 24.78 0.13
CA GLN A 252 -2.57 25.47 -0.79
C GLN A 252 -1.09 25.32 -0.41
N TYR A 253 -0.77 25.29 0.88
CA TYR A 253 0.62 25.20 1.33
C TYR A 253 1.21 23.80 1.05
N ALA A 254 0.47 22.74 1.36
CA ALA A 254 0.90 21.37 1.08
C ALA A 254 1.01 21.12 -0.43
N PHE A 255 0.03 21.60 -1.20
CA PHE A 255 0.02 21.50 -2.66
C PHE A 255 1.21 22.21 -3.31
N ASP A 256 1.51 23.44 -2.88
CA ASP A 256 2.65 24.22 -3.35
C ASP A 256 3.98 23.54 -3.03
N THR A 257 4.07 22.93 -1.84
CA THR A 257 5.28 22.19 -1.42
C THR A 257 5.50 20.95 -2.28
N ILE A 258 4.45 20.14 -2.51
CA ILE A 258 4.56 18.94 -3.35
C ILE A 258 4.89 19.32 -4.80
N SER A 259 4.30 20.39 -5.32
CA SER A 259 4.60 20.89 -6.67
C SER A 259 6.08 21.24 -6.83
N LYS A 260 6.69 21.93 -5.85
CA LYS A 260 8.13 22.23 -5.85
C LYS A 260 9.01 20.97 -5.75
N VAL A 261 8.55 19.97 -4.99
CA VAL A 261 9.23 18.67 -4.91
C VAL A 261 9.22 17.97 -6.27
N VAL A 262 8.09 18.01 -7.00
CA VAL A 262 8.00 17.47 -8.36
C VAL A 262 8.93 18.21 -9.32
N GLU A 263 8.97 19.54 -9.27
CA GLU A 263 9.91 20.34 -10.08
C GLU A 263 11.37 19.94 -9.80
N THR A 264 11.75 19.84 -8.53
CA THR A 264 13.10 19.43 -8.13
C THR A 264 13.41 18.01 -8.61
N ALA A 265 12.49 17.06 -8.42
CA ALA A 265 12.66 15.68 -8.85
C ALA A 265 12.72 15.55 -10.38
N ALA A 266 12.01 16.40 -11.12
CA ALA A 266 12.05 16.48 -12.57
C ALA A 266 13.41 16.99 -13.06
N THR A 267 13.99 18.01 -12.41
CA THR A 267 15.36 18.48 -12.75
C THR A 267 16.43 17.43 -12.50
N LEU A 268 16.24 16.56 -11.50
CA LEU A 268 17.13 15.44 -11.19
C LEU A 268 16.86 14.19 -12.05
N ASN A 269 15.92 14.25 -13.00
CA ASN A 269 15.50 13.12 -13.84
C ASN A 269 15.08 11.86 -13.07
N GLN A 270 14.54 12.03 -11.86
CA GLN A 270 14.07 10.91 -11.02
C GLN A 270 12.67 10.40 -11.41
N ILE A 271 11.90 11.20 -12.14
CA ILE A 271 10.55 10.87 -12.60
C ILE A 271 10.59 10.71 -14.12
N GLY A 272 10.03 9.63 -14.64
CA GLY A 272 9.93 9.40 -16.08
C GLY A 272 8.99 10.39 -16.78
N SER A 273 9.35 10.76 -18.01
CA SER A 273 8.65 11.77 -18.84
C SER A 273 7.13 11.59 -18.90
N HIS A 274 6.63 10.37 -19.14
CA HIS A 274 5.18 10.09 -19.17
C HIS A 274 4.45 10.46 -17.86
N LYS A 275 5.07 10.13 -16.70
CA LYS A 275 4.50 10.48 -15.40
C LYS A 275 4.52 11.99 -15.17
N LEU A 276 5.57 12.68 -15.61
CA LEU A 276 5.66 14.14 -15.53
C LEU A 276 4.56 14.82 -16.36
N PHE A 277 4.29 14.35 -17.60
CA PHE A 277 3.18 14.88 -18.40
C PHE A 277 1.82 14.64 -17.75
N THR A 278 1.62 13.49 -17.11
CA THR A 278 0.39 13.20 -16.37
C THR A 278 0.21 14.15 -15.19
N ILE A 279 1.28 14.41 -14.43
CA ILE A 279 1.26 15.36 -13.31
C ILE A 279 1.02 16.78 -13.82
N ALA A 280 1.67 17.19 -14.92
CA ALA A 280 1.50 18.51 -15.50
C ALA A 280 0.06 18.78 -15.97
N ARG A 281 -0.58 17.80 -16.64
CA ARG A 281 -2.01 17.88 -17.00
C ARG A 281 -2.90 18.02 -15.78
N TYR A 282 -2.62 17.26 -14.74
CA TYR A 282 -3.36 17.36 -13.49
C TYR A 282 -3.23 18.76 -12.86
N LEU A 283 -2.03 19.35 -12.87
CA LEU A 283 -1.82 20.73 -12.38
C LEU A 283 -2.52 21.78 -13.25
N GLU A 284 -2.60 21.58 -14.57
CA GLU A 284 -3.34 22.45 -15.47
C GLU A 284 -4.85 22.44 -15.13
N HIS A 285 -5.43 21.26 -14.89
CA HIS A 285 -6.84 21.14 -14.48
C HIS A 285 -7.16 21.85 -13.16
N GLN A 286 -6.19 21.95 -12.27
CA GLN A 286 -6.32 22.68 -11.00
C GLN A 286 -6.08 24.20 -11.13
N GLY A 287 -5.78 24.71 -12.33
CA GLY A 287 -5.58 26.14 -12.60
C GLY A 287 -4.15 26.64 -12.36
N ALA A 288 -3.18 25.75 -12.12
CA ALA A 288 -1.77 26.10 -11.91
C ALA A 288 -0.95 26.05 -13.22
N SER A 289 -1.45 26.71 -14.27
CA SER A 289 -0.93 26.60 -15.65
C SER A 289 0.56 26.95 -15.79
N GLU A 290 1.06 27.97 -15.08
CA GLU A 290 2.48 28.36 -15.13
C GLU A 290 3.42 27.24 -14.63
N ARG A 291 3.05 26.58 -13.54
CA ARG A 291 3.83 25.47 -12.95
C ARG A 291 3.70 24.21 -13.79
N ALA A 292 2.51 23.93 -14.32
CA ALA A 292 2.28 22.85 -15.27
C ALA A 292 3.20 22.98 -16.49
N CYS A 293 3.36 24.19 -17.03
CA CYS A 293 4.25 24.46 -18.17
C CYS A 293 5.73 24.21 -17.83
N LYS A 294 6.20 24.68 -16.66
CA LYS A 294 7.57 24.41 -16.18
C LYS A 294 7.86 22.91 -16.07
N ILE A 295 6.93 22.13 -15.51
CA ILE A 295 7.07 20.67 -15.42
C ILE A 295 7.00 20.01 -16.81
N ALA A 296 6.12 20.49 -17.70
CA ALA A 296 6.00 19.99 -19.06
C ALA A 296 7.28 20.24 -19.89
N LEU A 297 7.95 21.38 -19.70
CA LEU A 297 9.25 21.68 -20.31
C LEU A 297 10.34 20.71 -19.86
N LEU A 298 10.41 20.43 -18.56
CA LEU A 298 11.35 19.44 -18.01
C LEU A 298 11.05 18.03 -18.53
N ALA A 299 9.77 17.66 -18.65
CA ALA A 299 9.35 16.39 -19.24
C ALA A 299 9.72 16.28 -20.72
N ALA A 300 9.51 17.35 -21.50
CA ALA A 300 9.86 17.41 -22.91
C ALA A 300 11.37 17.27 -23.14
N ASN A 301 12.18 17.79 -22.21
CA ASN A 301 13.63 17.65 -22.27
C ASN A 301 14.11 16.19 -22.10
N GLN A 302 13.31 15.34 -21.45
CA GLN A 302 13.61 13.91 -21.27
C GLN A 302 13.12 13.03 -22.42
N VAL A 303 12.24 13.55 -23.30
CA VAL A 303 11.72 12.78 -24.44
C VAL A 303 12.66 12.92 -25.63
N VAL A 304 13.07 11.81 -26.24
CA VAL A 304 13.81 11.79 -27.50
C VAL A 304 13.03 10.99 -28.52
N ILE A 305 12.63 11.62 -29.63
CA ILE A 305 11.89 10.94 -30.70
C ILE A 305 12.89 10.53 -31.80
N PRO A 306 13.07 9.22 -32.06
CA PRO A 306 13.98 8.73 -33.09
C PRO A 306 13.44 8.98 -34.51
N LEU A 307 14.32 8.83 -35.53
CA LEU A 307 14.03 9.15 -36.93
C LEU A 307 12.85 8.38 -37.56
N THR A 308 12.45 7.23 -36.99
CA THR A 308 11.52 6.27 -37.61
C THR A 308 10.22 6.06 -36.83
N ALA A 309 9.95 6.86 -35.80
CA ALA A 309 8.78 6.72 -34.94
C ALA A 309 7.71 7.79 -35.22
N ASP A 310 6.99 7.65 -36.33
CA ASP A 310 5.87 8.54 -36.68
C ASP A 310 4.68 8.43 -35.71
N SER A 311 4.60 7.35 -34.92
CA SER A 311 3.55 7.08 -33.93
C SER A 311 4.08 6.96 -32.49
N HIS A 312 5.04 7.79 -32.09
CA HIS A 312 5.54 7.81 -30.72
C HIS A 312 4.47 8.32 -29.74
N HIS A 313 4.23 7.60 -28.63
CA HIS A 313 3.19 7.94 -27.65
C HIS A 313 3.32 9.36 -27.07
N SER A 314 4.55 9.86 -26.91
CA SER A 314 4.84 11.22 -26.44
C SER A 314 4.53 12.34 -27.44
N ILE A 315 4.19 12.05 -28.70
CA ILE A 315 3.82 13.10 -29.68
C ILE A 315 2.61 13.88 -29.20
N ASN A 316 1.58 13.19 -28.68
CA ASN A 316 0.38 13.83 -28.14
C ASN A 316 0.69 14.66 -26.88
N ASP A 317 1.61 14.19 -26.06
CA ASP A 317 2.05 14.89 -24.84
C ASP A 317 2.81 16.18 -25.17
N LEU A 318 3.69 16.13 -26.17
CA LEU A 318 4.42 17.30 -26.67
C LEU A 318 3.48 18.30 -27.38
N GLN A 319 2.53 17.82 -28.18
CA GLN A 319 1.52 18.69 -28.82
C GLN A 319 0.65 19.41 -27.79
N TRP A 320 0.27 18.72 -26.71
CA TRP A 320 -0.42 19.35 -25.59
C TRP A 320 0.47 20.39 -24.90
N ALA A 321 1.73 20.08 -24.63
CA ALA A 321 2.68 21.02 -24.02
C ALA A 321 2.87 22.29 -24.88
N CYS A 322 2.88 22.17 -26.21
CA CYS A 322 2.91 23.31 -27.13
C CYS A 322 1.66 24.19 -26.98
N SER A 323 0.48 23.58 -26.95
CA SER A 323 -0.78 24.30 -26.75
C SER A 323 -0.80 25.04 -25.41
N LEU A 324 -0.31 24.39 -24.34
CA LEU A 324 -0.20 25.01 -23.01
C LEU A 324 0.76 26.21 -23.01
N ALA A 325 1.94 26.06 -23.63
CA ALA A 325 2.92 27.14 -23.73
C ALA A 325 2.37 28.33 -24.53
N GLN A 326 1.66 28.09 -25.63
CA GLN A 326 0.97 29.14 -26.40
C GLN A 326 -0.03 29.93 -25.57
N CYS A 327 -0.80 29.27 -24.70
CA CYS A 327 -1.80 29.91 -23.84
C CYS A 327 -1.17 30.80 -22.76
N LEU A 328 0.08 30.54 -22.35
CA LEU A 328 0.79 31.27 -21.29
C LEU A 328 1.61 32.45 -21.83
N GLY A 329 2.26 32.29 -22.98
CA GLY A 329 3.00 33.37 -23.63
C GLY A 329 4.15 32.92 -24.54
N THR A 330 4.79 33.89 -25.20
CA THR A 330 5.84 33.66 -26.19
C THR A 330 7.16 33.16 -25.59
N GLU A 331 7.49 33.55 -24.35
CA GLU A 331 8.74 33.18 -23.67
C GLU A 331 8.85 31.66 -23.41
N GLU A 332 7.78 31.05 -22.88
CA GLU A 332 7.75 29.62 -22.59
C GLU A 332 7.66 28.79 -23.88
N LEU A 333 7.03 29.34 -24.93
CA LEU A 333 6.98 28.74 -26.26
C LEU A 333 8.37 28.67 -26.91
N ILE A 334 9.16 29.75 -26.83
CA ILE A 334 10.53 29.77 -27.38
C ILE A 334 11.38 28.68 -26.72
N LYS A 335 11.32 28.57 -25.38
CA LYS A 335 12.05 27.52 -24.64
C LYS A 335 11.62 26.11 -25.07
N LEU A 336 10.31 25.88 -25.27
CA LEU A 336 9.81 24.59 -25.72
C LEU A 336 10.27 24.26 -27.14
N VAL A 337 10.22 25.23 -28.06
CA VAL A 337 10.67 25.06 -29.45
C VAL A 337 12.15 24.70 -29.51
N ASP A 338 13.01 25.36 -28.72
CA ASP A 338 14.43 25.03 -28.64
C ASP A 338 14.67 23.58 -28.15
N ILE A 339 13.86 23.11 -27.21
CA ILE A 339 13.92 21.72 -26.71
C ILE A 339 13.45 20.75 -27.80
N LEU A 340 12.36 21.06 -28.51
CA LEU A 340 11.84 20.22 -29.59
C LEU A 340 12.85 20.05 -30.73
N ILE A 341 13.53 21.12 -31.14
CA ILE A 341 14.56 21.09 -32.19
C ILE A 341 15.72 20.18 -31.78
N LYS A 342 16.11 20.18 -30.49
CA LYS A 342 17.20 19.34 -29.99
C LYS A 342 16.82 17.86 -29.89
N ASN A 343 15.58 17.57 -29.50
CA ASN A 343 15.18 16.23 -29.07
C ASN A 343 14.36 15.44 -30.10
N VAL A 344 13.67 16.11 -31.03
CA VAL A 344 12.84 15.48 -32.06
C VAL A 344 13.65 15.34 -33.35
N ARG A 345 14.07 14.11 -33.66
CA ARG A 345 14.87 13.84 -34.87
C ARG A 345 14.01 13.50 -36.10
N CYS A 346 12.71 13.29 -35.92
CA CYS A 346 11.78 13.04 -37.01
C CYS A 346 11.30 14.37 -37.62
N ALA A 347 11.77 14.69 -38.83
CA ALA A 347 11.46 15.93 -39.54
C ALA A 347 9.96 16.20 -39.76
N PRO A 348 9.11 15.23 -40.21
CA PRO A 348 7.68 15.49 -40.38
C PRO A 348 6.97 15.80 -39.06
N VAL A 349 7.33 15.13 -37.96
CA VAL A 349 6.75 15.38 -36.64
C VAL A 349 7.14 16.77 -36.11
N LEU A 350 8.41 17.15 -36.26
CA LEU A 350 8.90 18.48 -35.89
C LEU A 350 8.21 19.58 -36.72
N ALA A 351 8.09 19.39 -38.03
CA ALA A 351 7.42 20.34 -38.92
C ALA A 351 5.94 20.53 -38.55
N ASP A 352 5.19 19.46 -38.25
CA ASP A 352 3.79 19.59 -37.83
C ASP A 352 3.66 20.27 -36.46
N MET A 353 4.54 19.94 -35.49
CA MET A 353 4.55 20.60 -34.17
C MET A 353 4.83 22.09 -34.27
N ILE A 354 5.87 22.50 -35.02
CA ILE A 354 6.21 23.92 -35.21
C ILE A 354 5.08 24.63 -35.95
N ARG A 355 4.51 24.03 -37.00
CA ARG A 355 3.37 24.60 -37.72
C ARG A 355 2.18 24.86 -36.79
N ARG A 356 1.86 23.93 -35.88
CA ARG A 356 0.82 24.14 -34.87
C ARG A 356 1.17 25.24 -33.87
N CYS A 357 2.45 25.38 -33.52
CA CYS A 357 2.93 26.48 -32.68
C CYS A 357 2.74 27.87 -33.33
N THR A 358 2.66 27.94 -34.67
CA THR A 358 2.43 29.20 -35.41
C THR A 358 0.95 29.50 -35.68
N LEU A 359 0.04 28.55 -35.45
CA LEU A 359 -1.39 28.79 -35.61
C LEU A 359 -1.92 29.56 -34.39
N PRO A 360 -2.72 30.62 -34.58
CA PRO A 360 -3.35 31.32 -33.47
C PRO A 360 -4.29 30.36 -32.74
N HIS A 361 -4.08 30.20 -31.43
CA HIS A 361 -4.92 29.34 -30.61
C HIS A 361 -6.30 29.99 -30.41
N PRO A 362 -7.41 29.23 -30.51
CA PRO A 362 -8.70 29.73 -30.07
C PRO A 362 -8.62 29.97 -28.56
N VAL A 363 -8.81 31.23 -28.15
CA VAL A 363 -8.80 31.65 -26.75
C VAL A 363 -9.85 30.83 -25.99
N LEU A 364 -9.41 29.94 -25.10
CA LEU A 364 -10.30 29.34 -24.10
C LEU A 364 -10.76 30.48 -23.17
N PRO A 365 -12.07 30.73 -23.03
CA PRO A 365 -12.55 31.77 -22.15
C PRO A 365 -12.15 31.43 -20.71
N LYS A 366 -11.48 32.38 -20.05
CA LYS A 366 -11.26 32.37 -18.60
C LYS A 366 -12.61 32.06 -17.92
N PRO A 367 -12.69 31.15 -16.94
CA PRO A 367 -13.91 31.00 -16.16
C PRO A 367 -14.18 32.36 -15.49
N VAL A 368 -15.28 32.98 -15.90
CA VAL A 368 -15.81 34.18 -15.27
C VAL A 368 -16.10 33.81 -13.82
N MET A 369 -15.38 34.45 -12.91
CA MET A 369 -15.76 34.52 -11.50
C MET A 369 -17.16 35.11 -11.46
N ILE A 370 -18.18 34.25 -11.28
CA ILE A 370 -19.52 34.71 -10.93
C ILE A 370 -19.40 35.29 -9.52
N GLY A 371 -19.27 36.62 -9.47
CA GLY A 371 -19.48 37.36 -8.24
C GLY A 371 -20.87 37.03 -7.73
N GLN A 372 -20.93 36.39 -6.56
CA GLN A 372 -22.14 36.30 -5.76
C GLN A 372 -22.50 37.72 -5.32
N ASN A 373 -23.43 38.34 -6.04
CA ASN A 373 -24.29 39.40 -5.53
C ASN A 373 -25.66 38.78 -5.25
N ASN A 374 -25.87 38.39 -3.99
CA ASN A 374 -27.07 38.62 -3.17
C ASN A 374 -27.07 37.68 -1.97
#